data_AF-A0A127K6J9-F1
#
_entry.id   AF-A0A127K6J9-F1
#
_cell.length_a   1.000
_cell.length_b   1.000
_cell.length_c   1.000
_cell.angle_alpha   90.00
_cell.angle_beta   90.00
_cell.angle_gamma   90.00
#
_symmetry.space_group_name_H-M   'P 1'
#
loop_
_entity.id
_entity.type
_entity.pdbx_description
1 polymer ?
#
loop_
_entity_poly.entity_id
_entity_poly.type
_entity_poly.pdbx_seq_one_letter_code
_entity_poly.pdbx_strand_id
1 'polypeptide(L)'
;MSQDQNAQDPLEFVRGMWNSMGFSLPGMVTPTLDVDELDKRIADMKAVEGWLKMNLNMLQMSIQGLEMQRAAIAAVKAMSQQAKAGDDQADAGANPFAAAAAMWPWNFMNGEQGTAADVPPSASEPKTTRSTRRKPSDGK
;
A
#
# COMPACT_ATOMS: atom_id res chain seq x y z
N MET A 1 9.13 -55.73 23.44
CA MET A 1 9.33 -54.42 24.07
C MET A 1 8.57 -53.41 23.23
N SER A 2 7.47 -52.88 23.74
CA SER A 2 6.61 -51.92 23.04
C SER A 2 7.08 -50.51 23.38
N GLN A 3 7.90 -49.91 22.53
CA GLN A 3 8.36 -48.52 22.67
C GLN A 3 8.36 -47.82 21.32
N ASP A 4 7.18 -47.67 20.69
CA ASP A 4 7.02 -46.81 19.50
C ASP A 4 5.60 -46.23 19.43
N GLN A 5 5.08 -45.74 20.55
CA GLN A 5 3.80 -45.00 20.59
C GLN A 5 3.97 -43.53 20.99
N ASN A 6 5.22 -43.03 21.02
CA ASN A 6 5.57 -41.66 21.39
C ASN A 6 5.91 -40.81 20.14
N ALA A 7 5.14 -40.98 19.06
CA ALA A 7 5.07 -39.98 18.01
C ALA A 7 4.19 -38.85 18.58
N GLN A 8 4.88 -37.88 19.15
CA GLN A 8 4.37 -36.87 20.06
C GLN A 8 3.17 -36.13 19.49
N ASP A 9 2.06 -36.18 20.23
CA ASP A 9 0.83 -35.50 19.93
C ASP A 9 1.11 -33.99 19.75
N PRO A 10 0.81 -33.38 18.58
CA PRO A 10 1.08 -31.96 18.35
C PRO A 10 0.40 -31.05 19.40
N LEU A 11 -0.65 -31.55 20.04
CA LEU A 11 -1.30 -30.88 21.16
C LEU A 11 -0.44 -30.85 22.43
N GLU A 12 0.41 -31.85 22.67
CA GLU A 12 1.36 -31.87 23.79
C GLU A 12 2.55 -30.91 23.55
N PHE A 13 3.00 -30.75 22.31
CA PHE A 13 3.98 -29.72 21.97
C PHE A 13 3.43 -28.30 22.22
N VAL A 14 2.20 -28.04 21.76
CA VAL A 14 1.51 -26.76 22.00
C VAL A 14 1.25 -26.54 23.49
N ARG A 15 0.83 -27.58 24.21
CA ARG A 15 0.65 -27.56 25.67
C ARG A 15 1.96 -27.31 26.41
N GLY A 16 3.06 -27.90 25.95
CA GLY A 16 4.41 -27.68 26.46
C GLY A 16 4.87 -26.24 26.25
N MET A 17 4.62 -25.67 25.07
CA MET A 17 4.94 -24.27 24.77
C MET A 17 4.06 -23.29 25.56
N TRP A 18 2.76 -23.59 25.71
CA TRP A 18 1.83 -22.81 26.52
C TRP A 18 2.19 -22.81 28.01
N ASN A 19 2.58 -23.98 28.54
CA ASN A 19 3.09 -24.09 29.90
C ASN A 19 4.46 -23.41 30.07
N SER A 20 5.33 -23.50 29.07
CA SER A 20 6.65 -22.83 29.06
C SER A 20 6.54 -21.31 28.98
N MET A 21 5.44 -20.77 28.46
CA MET A 21 5.14 -19.33 28.43
C MET A 21 4.57 -18.82 29.77
N GLY A 22 4.47 -19.68 30.80
CA GLY A 22 4.10 -19.28 32.16
C GLY A 22 2.60 -19.20 32.43
N PHE A 23 1.75 -19.71 31.54
CA PHE A 23 0.28 -19.74 31.70
C PHE A 23 -0.23 -20.95 32.50
N SER A 24 0.47 -21.34 33.56
CA SER A 24 -0.04 -22.29 34.55
C SER A 24 -1.06 -21.58 35.47
N LEU A 25 -2.34 -21.83 35.28
CA LEU A 25 -3.39 -21.53 36.28
C LEU A 25 -3.80 -22.89 36.88
N PRO A 26 -3.81 -23.09 38.21
CA PRO A 26 -4.41 -22.19 39.20
C PRO A 26 -3.70 -22.12 40.57
N GLY A 27 -3.53 -20.91 41.10
CA GLY A 27 -3.05 -20.68 42.46
C GLY A 27 -2.43 -19.29 42.61
N MET A 28 -3.26 -18.29 42.87
CA MET A 28 -2.86 -17.03 43.52
C MET A 28 -1.68 -16.27 42.86
N VAL A 29 -1.94 -15.64 41.72
CA VAL A 29 -1.60 -14.21 41.62
C VAL A 29 -2.92 -13.49 41.58
N THR A 30 -3.32 -12.96 42.74
CA THR A 30 -4.36 -11.93 42.81
C THR A 30 -4.12 -10.97 41.66
N PRO A 31 -5.07 -10.80 40.71
CA PRO A 31 -4.98 -9.69 39.78
C PRO A 31 -4.78 -8.47 40.66
N THR A 32 -3.67 -7.78 40.49
CA THR A 32 -3.48 -6.48 41.10
C THR A 32 -4.68 -5.67 40.63
N LEU A 33 -5.67 -5.46 41.51
CA LEU A 33 -6.85 -4.62 41.27
C LEU A 33 -6.43 -3.14 41.27
N ASP A 34 -5.26 -2.87 40.71
CA ASP A 34 -4.72 -1.54 40.51
C ASP A 34 -5.27 -1.04 39.19
N VAL A 35 -6.24 -0.13 39.29
CA VAL A 35 -6.90 0.48 38.15
C VAL A 35 -5.88 1.19 37.26
N ASP A 36 -4.81 1.76 37.84
CA ASP A 36 -3.76 2.44 37.07
C ASP A 36 -2.94 1.45 36.23
N GLU A 37 -2.72 0.22 36.71
CA GLU A 37 -2.07 -0.83 35.93
C GLU A 37 -3.00 -1.33 34.81
N LEU A 38 -4.29 -1.50 35.12
CA LEU A 38 -5.31 -1.85 34.12
C LEU A 38 -5.39 -0.78 33.02
N ASP A 39 -5.36 0.50 33.36
CA ASP A 39 -5.39 1.59 32.39
C ASP A 39 -4.15 1.60 31.49
N LYS A 40 -2.96 1.33 32.03
CA LYS A 40 -1.74 1.17 31.24
C LYS A 40 -1.84 -0.02 30.29
N ARG A 41 -2.32 -1.17 30.77
CA ARG A 41 -2.53 -2.37 29.93
C ARG A 41 -3.57 -2.12 28.84
N ILE A 42 -4.64 -1.40 29.15
CA ILE A 42 -5.67 -1.01 28.18
C ILE A 42 -5.06 -0.08 27.12
N ALA A 43 -4.25 0.91 27.52
CA ALA A 43 -3.59 1.82 26.60
C ALA A 43 -2.63 1.09 25.64
N ASP A 44 -1.81 0.18 26.18
CA ASP A 44 -0.89 -0.64 25.39
C ASP A 44 -1.65 -1.55 24.41
N MET A 45 -2.70 -2.24 24.87
CA MET A 45 -3.53 -3.08 24.00
C MET A 45 -4.25 -2.28 22.91
N LYS A 46 -4.68 -1.04 23.20
CA LYS A 46 -5.23 -0.14 22.17
C LYS A 46 -4.19 0.30 21.14
N ALA A 47 -2.95 0.52 21.56
CA ALA A 47 -1.85 0.83 20.65
C ALA A 47 -1.56 -0.37 19.72
N VAL A 48 -1.50 -1.58 20.29
CA VAL A 48 -1.35 -2.83 19.52
C VAL A 48 -2.53 -3.02 18.56
N GLU A 49 -3.76 -2.80 19.01
CA GLU A 49 -4.96 -2.85 18.17
C GLU A 49 -4.86 -1.87 17.00
N GLY A 50 -4.41 -0.64 17.24
CA GLY A 50 -4.20 0.37 16.21
C GLY A 50 -3.18 -0.06 15.16
N TRP A 51 -2.06 -0.64 15.58
CA TRP A 51 -1.02 -1.14 14.67
C TRP A 51 -1.51 -2.32 13.83
N LEU A 52 -2.25 -3.26 14.44
CA LEU A 52 -2.83 -4.40 13.73
C LEU A 52 -3.88 -3.95 12.70
N LYS A 53 -4.71 -2.95 13.02
CA LYS A 53 -5.63 -2.34 12.06
C LYS A 53 -4.89 -1.70 10.88
N MET A 54 -3.79 -1.01 11.13
CA MET A 54 -2.95 -0.47 10.07
C MET A 54 -2.35 -1.58 9.19
N ASN A 55 -1.87 -2.67 9.79
CA ASN A 55 -1.36 -3.83 9.05
C ASN A 55 -2.45 -4.47 8.17
N LEU A 56 -3.66 -4.64 8.71
CA LEU A 56 -4.80 -5.15 7.97
C LEU A 56 -5.15 -4.27 6.76
N ASN A 57 -5.21 -2.95 6.96
CA ASN A 57 -5.50 -2.01 5.88
C ASN A 57 -4.45 -2.09 4.76
N MET A 58 -3.17 -2.15 5.10
CA MET A 58 -2.08 -2.28 4.12
C MET A 58 -2.15 -3.62 3.36
N LEU A 59 -2.49 -4.71 4.04
CA LEU A 59 -2.67 -6.01 3.42
C LEU A 59 -3.85 -5.98 2.43
N GLN A 60 -4.98 -5.40 2.82
CA GLN A 60 -6.14 -5.24 1.94
C GLN A 60 -5.82 -4.42 0.69
N MET A 61 -5.07 -3.32 0.83
CA MET A 61 -4.60 -2.53 -0.32
C MET A 61 -3.67 -3.35 -1.23
N SER A 62 -2.80 -4.17 -0.67
CA SER A 62 -1.90 -5.04 -1.44
C SER A 62 -2.68 -6.11 -2.21
N ILE A 63 -3.71 -6.70 -1.60
CA ILE A 63 -4.60 -7.66 -2.27
C ILE A 63 -5.31 -6.99 -3.44
N GLN A 64 -5.91 -5.82 -3.24
CA GLN A 64 -6.58 -5.08 -4.32
C GLN A 64 -5.61 -4.74 -5.47
N GLY A 65 -4.38 -4.37 -5.14
CA GLY A 65 -3.32 -4.16 -6.13
C GLY A 65 -3.02 -5.41 -6.95
N LEU A 66 -2.90 -6.58 -6.30
CA LEU A 66 -2.68 -7.87 -6.97
C LEU A 66 -3.89 -8.32 -7.80
N GLU A 67 -5.10 -8.08 -7.32
CA GLU A 67 -6.34 -8.36 -8.06
C GLU A 67 -6.44 -7.52 -9.34
N MET A 68 -6.05 -6.24 -9.27
CA MET A 68 -5.97 -5.38 -10.45
C MET A 68 -4.89 -5.86 -11.44
N GLN A 69 -3.72 -6.28 -10.95
CA GLN A 69 -2.67 -6.86 -11.80
C GLN A 69 -3.15 -8.16 -12.49
N ARG A 70 -3.85 -9.03 -11.75
CA ARG A 70 -4.45 -10.25 -12.30
C ARG A 70 -5.47 -9.93 -13.38
N ALA A 71 -6.34 -8.95 -13.16
CA ALA A 71 -7.34 -8.53 -14.14
C ALA A 71 -6.68 -7.99 -15.43
N ALA A 72 -5.61 -7.20 -15.30
CA ALA A 72 -4.84 -6.70 -16.45
C ALA A 72 -4.21 -7.85 -17.26
N ILE A 73 -3.57 -8.82 -16.59
CA ILE A 73 -3.00 -10.00 -17.27
C ILE A 73 -4.10 -10.82 -17.96
N ALA A 74 -5.26 -10.98 -17.32
CA ALA A 74 -6.40 -11.69 -17.90
C ALA A 74 -6.91 -10.99 -19.18
N ALA A 75 -6.99 -9.66 -19.18
CA ALA A 75 -7.38 -8.87 -20.36
C ALA A 75 -6.37 -9.02 -21.51
N VAL A 76 -5.06 -8.92 -21.22
CA VAL A 76 -4.01 -9.14 -22.22
C VAL A 76 -4.10 -10.56 -22.80
N LYS A 77 -4.34 -11.57 -21.95
CA LYS A 77 -4.50 -12.95 -22.39
C LYS A 77 -5.73 -13.11 -23.30
N ALA A 78 -6.88 -12.53 -22.93
CA ALA A 78 -8.09 -12.56 -23.75
C ALA A 78 -7.88 -11.89 -25.11
N MET A 79 -7.21 -10.73 -25.15
CA MET A 79 -6.86 -10.05 -26.40
C MET A 79 -5.89 -10.88 -27.26
N SER A 80 -4.89 -11.52 -26.64
CA SER A 80 -3.96 -12.41 -27.36
C SER A 80 -4.65 -13.64 -27.96
N GLN A 81 -5.69 -14.16 -27.29
CA GLN A 81 -6.49 -15.27 -27.79
C GLN A 81 -7.41 -14.82 -28.92
N GLN A 82 -7.99 -13.63 -28.82
CA GLN A 82 -8.80 -13.05 -29.91
C GLN A 82 -7.96 -12.73 -31.15
N ALA A 83 -6.75 -12.20 -30.98
CA ALA A 83 -5.81 -11.98 -32.08
C ALA A 83 -5.39 -13.29 -32.76
N LYS A 84 -5.24 -14.38 -32.00
CA LYS A 84 -4.97 -15.72 -32.55
C LYS A 84 -6.19 -16.37 -33.21
N ALA A 85 -7.39 -16.02 -32.78
CA ALA A 85 -8.65 -16.49 -33.37
C ALA A 85 -9.08 -15.66 -34.59
N GLY A 86 -8.51 -14.46 -34.78
CA GLY A 86 -8.84 -13.49 -35.81
C GLY A 86 -7.90 -13.49 -37.03
N ASP A 87 -7.20 -14.59 -37.31
CA ASP A 87 -6.25 -14.73 -38.44
C ASP A 87 -6.93 -14.70 -39.84
N ASP A 88 -8.13 -14.12 -39.96
CA ASP A 88 -8.86 -13.98 -41.22
C ASP A 88 -9.22 -12.53 -41.62
N GLN A 89 -9.05 -11.50 -40.77
CA GLN A 89 -9.16 -10.12 -41.30
C GLN A 89 -8.61 -9.03 -40.36
N ALA A 90 -7.71 -8.21 -40.93
CA ALA A 90 -7.44 -6.79 -40.66
C ALA A 90 -6.20 -6.39 -39.82
N ASP A 91 -5.28 -5.76 -40.57
CA ASP A 91 -4.41 -4.63 -40.24
C ASP A 91 -3.30 -4.81 -39.18
N ALA A 92 -2.12 -5.13 -39.69
CA ALA A 92 -0.86 -5.14 -38.99
C ALA A 92 -0.39 -3.69 -38.71
N GLY A 93 -0.57 -3.20 -37.48
CA GLY A 93 0.04 -1.93 -37.07
C GLY A 93 -0.20 -1.49 -35.63
N ALA A 94 -1.31 -1.90 -35.00
CA ALA A 94 -1.57 -1.53 -33.62
C ALA A 94 -0.95 -2.55 -32.65
N ASN A 95 0.17 -2.17 -32.01
CA ASN A 95 0.75 -2.96 -30.93
C ASN A 95 -0.29 -3.11 -29.79
N PRO A 96 -0.84 -4.31 -29.54
CA PRO A 96 -1.89 -4.51 -28.53
C PRO A 96 -1.42 -4.16 -27.11
N PHE A 97 -0.11 -4.24 -26.89
CA PHE A 97 0.55 -3.80 -25.66
C PHE A 97 0.47 -2.28 -25.44
N ALA A 98 0.50 -1.46 -26.50
CA ALA A 98 0.37 -0.02 -26.39
C ALA A 98 -1.08 0.39 -26.04
N ALA A 99 -2.07 -0.29 -26.61
CA ALA A 99 -3.48 -0.09 -26.27
C ALA A 99 -3.79 -0.51 -24.81
N ALA A 100 -3.19 -1.61 -24.34
CA ALA A 100 -3.33 -2.05 -22.95
C ALA A 100 -2.60 -1.13 -21.96
N ALA A 101 -1.43 -0.58 -22.32
CA ALA A 101 -0.69 0.38 -21.50
C ALA A 101 -1.42 1.73 -21.36
N ALA A 102 -2.12 2.18 -22.41
CA ALA A 102 -2.93 3.39 -22.38
C ALA A 102 -4.14 3.30 -21.43
N MET A 103 -4.61 2.08 -21.16
CA MET A 103 -5.73 1.78 -20.24
C MET A 103 -5.31 1.75 -18.76
N TRP A 104 -4.02 1.90 -18.45
CA TRP A 104 -3.52 1.79 -17.07
C TRP A 104 -3.90 3.02 -16.24
N PRO A 105 -4.39 2.87 -14.98
CA PRO A 105 -4.87 4.00 -14.16
C PRO A 105 -3.83 5.10 -13.91
N TRP A 106 -2.55 4.74 -13.86
CA TRP A 106 -1.44 5.68 -13.66
C TRP A 106 -1.08 6.47 -14.92
N ASN A 107 -1.38 5.95 -16.11
CA ASN A 107 -1.12 6.65 -17.37
C ASN A 107 -2.05 7.86 -17.55
N PHE A 108 -3.27 7.80 -17.01
CA PHE A 108 -4.20 8.93 -16.99
C PHE A 108 -3.72 10.09 -16.11
N MET A 109 -2.96 9.83 -15.05
CA MET A 109 -2.44 10.89 -14.17
C MET A 109 -1.26 11.66 -14.79
N ASN A 110 -0.56 11.05 -15.75
CA ASN A 110 0.50 11.72 -16.53
C ASN A 110 -0.05 12.54 -17.72
N GLY A 111 -1.32 12.34 -18.11
CA GLY A 111 -1.94 13.02 -19.23
C GLY A 111 -2.38 14.47 -18.95
N GLU A 112 -2.48 14.88 -17.69
CA GLU A 112 -2.98 16.22 -17.30
C GLU A 112 -1.88 17.28 -17.11
N GLN A 113 -0.58 16.91 -17.17
CA GLN A 113 0.53 17.87 -17.05
C GLN A 113 1.02 18.44 -18.39
N GLY A 114 0.39 18.08 -19.51
CA GLY A 114 0.86 18.40 -20.86
C GLY A 114 0.09 19.46 -21.64
N THR A 115 -0.72 20.32 -21.01
CA THR A 115 -1.52 21.32 -21.77
C THR A 115 -1.60 22.68 -21.07
N ALA A 116 -0.45 23.30 -20.82
CA ALA A 116 -0.39 24.72 -20.48
C ALA A 116 0.96 25.34 -20.90
N ALA A 117 1.26 25.32 -22.20
CA ALA A 117 2.35 26.12 -22.75
C ALA A 117 2.07 26.46 -24.23
N ASP A 118 0.96 27.15 -24.49
CA ASP A 118 0.80 27.91 -25.73
C ASP A 118 0.55 29.38 -25.37
N VAL A 119 1.65 30.10 -25.12
CA VAL A 119 1.74 31.55 -25.31
C VAL A 119 3.18 31.85 -25.76
N PRO A 120 3.43 32.24 -27.02
CA PRO A 120 4.75 32.69 -27.43
C PRO A 120 5.01 34.10 -26.85
N PRO A 121 6.20 34.39 -26.29
CA PRO A 121 6.55 35.75 -25.88
C PRO A 121 6.92 36.56 -27.12
N SER A 122 5.95 37.26 -27.70
CA SER A 122 6.23 38.28 -28.71
C SER A 122 6.71 39.55 -28.01
N ALA A 123 7.95 39.91 -28.30
CA ALA A 123 8.66 41.05 -27.76
C ALA A 123 7.93 42.37 -28.04
N SER A 124 7.80 43.21 -27.02
CA SER A 124 7.53 44.65 -27.15
C SER A 124 8.00 45.37 -25.88
N GLU A 125 9.27 45.79 -25.88
CA GLU A 125 9.71 46.93 -25.05
C GLU A 125 9.16 48.23 -25.69
N PRO A 126 8.85 49.30 -24.91
CA PRO A 126 9.90 50.22 -24.50
C PRO A 126 9.77 50.90 -23.11
N LYS A 127 10.95 51.18 -22.56
CA LYS A 127 11.40 52.23 -21.62
C LYS A 127 10.38 53.33 -21.23
N THR A 128 10.29 53.64 -19.93
CA THR A 128 10.55 55.01 -19.40
C THR A 128 10.38 55.14 -17.87
N THR A 129 11.38 55.79 -17.26
CA THR A 129 11.39 56.67 -16.07
C THR A 129 11.04 56.18 -14.64
N ARG A 130 12.11 56.16 -13.81
CA ARG A 130 12.31 57.05 -12.64
C ARG A 130 11.23 57.03 -11.54
N SER A 131 11.55 56.47 -10.38
CA SER A 131 11.85 57.24 -9.15
C SER A 131 11.71 56.39 -7.87
N THR A 132 12.81 56.31 -7.13
CA THR A 132 12.95 56.32 -5.66
C THR A 132 11.88 55.65 -4.77
N ARG A 133 12.30 54.65 -3.97
CA ARG A 133 12.21 54.77 -2.51
C ARG A 133 13.18 53.81 -1.80
N ARG A 134 14.19 54.40 -1.16
CA ARG A 134 15.05 53.77 -0.15
C ARG A 134 14.19 53.31 1.04
N LYS A 135 14.51 52.15 1.61
CA LYS A 135 14.16 51.79 2.99
C LYS A 135 15.44 51.37 3.71
N PRO A 136 15.94 52.14 4.68
CA PRO A 136 17.02 51.71 5.56
C PRO A 136 16.42 51.03 6.80
N SER A 137 17.14 50.06 7.37
CA SER A 137 17.71 50.13 8.73
C SER A 137 17.97 48.74 9.31
N ASP A 138 19.24 48.53 9.62
CA ASP A 138 19.89 47.40 10.29
C ASP A 138 19.36 47.07 11.69
N GLY A 139 19.54 45.79 12.05
CA GLY A 139 20.38 45.36 13.19
C GLY A 139 20.05 45.83 14.60
N LYS A 140 19.65 44.87 15.45
CA LYS A 140 20.45 44.40 16.60
C LYS A 140 19.92 43.08 17.13
#